data_AF-A0A948ZIR4-F1
#
_entry.id   AF-A0A948ZIR4-F1
#
_cell.length_a   1.000
_cell.length_b   1.000
_cell.length_c   1.000
_cell.angle_alpha   90.00
_cell.angle_beta   90.00
_cell.angle_gamma   90.00
#
_symmetry.space_group_name_H-M   'P 1'
#
loop_
_entity.id
_entity.type
_entity.pdbx_description
1 polymer ?
#
loop_
_entity_poly.entity_id
_entity_poly.type
_entity_poly.pdbx_seq_one_letter_code
_entity_poly.pdbx_strand_id
1 'polypeptide(L)'
;MTKILSFIKGHKFISLIVLAVIITGGYFGYQKINAKENGISYATAGIVKGMMISSISGVGQVSAENQVDIKPKASGDLVYLSIKNDQEVKAGALLASVDSRDASKS
;
A
#
# COMPACT_ATOMS: atom_id res chain seq x y z
N MET A 1 -32.51 65.44 -18.99
CA MET A 1 -31.11 65.25 -18.52
C MET A 1 -30.28 66.55 -18.45
N THR A 2 -30.85 67.73 -18.76
CA THR A 2 -30.11 69.02 -18.74
C THR A 2 -30.16 69.78 -17.41
N LYS A 3 -31.15 69.49 -16.55
CA LYS A 3 -31.31 70.16 -15.24
C LYS A 3 -30.23 69.80 -14.22
N ILE A 4 -29.77 68.54 -14.21
CA ILE A 4 -28.69 68.05 -13.34
C ILE A 4 -27.36 68.76 -13.66
N LEU A 5 -27.05 68.90 -14.94
CA LEU A 5 -25.83 69.58 -15.40
C LEU A 5 -25.80 71.07 -15.02
N SER A 6 -26.95 71.75 -15.05
CA SER A 6 -27.06 73.14 -14.59
C SER A 6 -26.87 73.30 -13.08
N PHE A 7 -27.36 72.34 -12.29
CA PHE A 7 -27.26 72.34 -10.83
C PHE A 7 -25.82 72.12 -10.35
N ILE A 8 -25.08 71.23 -11.03
CA ILE A 8 -23.66 70.94 -10.78
C ILE A 8 -22.79 72.20 -10.99
N LYS A 9 -23.12 73.02 -12.00
CA LYS A 9 -22.35 74.22 -12.33
C LYS A 9 -22.55 75.36 -11.33
N GLY A 10 -23.75 75.49 -10.75
CA GLY A 10 -24.10 76.52 -9.76
C GLY A 10 -23.72 76.18 -8.31
N HIS A 11 -23.73 74.89 -7.95
CA HIS A 11 -23.46 74.42 -6.59
C HIS A 11 -22.31 73.39 -6.56
N LYS A 12 -21.15 73.77 -7.10
CA LYS A 12 -19.97 72.90 -7.25
C LYS A 12 -19.56 72.19 -5.96
N PHE A 13 -19.64 72.89 -4.82
CA PHE A 13 -19.26 72.33 -3.51
C PHE A 13 -20.25 71.26 -3.03
N ILE A 14 -21.55 71.51 -3.16
CA ILE A 14 -22.60 70.55 -2.78
C ILE A 14 -22.59 69.33 -3.70
N SER A 15 -22.36 69.54 -5.00
CA SER A 15 -22.19 68.43 -5.95
C SER A 15 -20.97 67.56 -5.62
N LEU A 16 -19.88 68.16 -5.14
CA LEU A 16 -18.68 67.43 -4.72
C LEU A 16 -18.95 66.57 -3.47
N ILE A 17 -19.68 67.12 -2.49
CA ILE A 17 -20.06 66.39 -1.27
C ILE A 17 -20.96 65.20 -1.60
N VAL A 18 -21.97 65.38 -2.44
CA VAL A 18 -22.88 64.30 -2.84
C VAL A 18 -22.12 63.21 -3.59
N LEU A 19 -21.20 63.58 -4.49
CA LEU A 19 -20.34 62.62 -5.19
C LEU A 19 -19.44 61.86 -4.22
N ALA A 20 -18.84 62.54 -3.24
CA ALA A 20 -18.03 61.90 -2.21
C ALA A 20 -18.86 60.91 -1.39
N VAL A 21 -20.08 61.27 -0.96
CA VAL A 21 -20.96 60.37 -0.21
C VAL A 21 -21.34 59.13 -1.02
N ILE A 22 -21.61 59.27 -2.32
CA ILE A 22 -21.91 58.14 -3.21
C ILE A 22 -20.70 57.21 -3.36
N ILE A 23 -19.50 57.76 -3.53
CA ILE A 23 -18.27 56.98 -3.65
C ILE A 23 -17.98 56.24 -2.34
N THR A 24 -18.02 56.92 -1.20
CA THR A 24 -17.73 56.32 0.10
C THR A 24 -18.79 55.29 0.49
N GLY A 25 -20.08 55.60 0.27
CA GLY A 25 -21.18 54.68 0.53
C GLY A 25 -21.17 53.46 -0.39
N GLY A 26 -20.87 53.65 -1.67
CA GLY A 26 -20.71 52.57 -2.64
C GLY A 26 -19.53 51.65 -2.31
N TYR A 27 -18.39 52.24 -1.92
CA TYR A 27 -17.20 51.47 -1.55
C TYR A 27 -17.42 50.64 -0.28
N PHE A 28 -17.96 51.25 0.79
CA PHE A 28 -18.25 50.53 2.03
C PHE A 28 -19.36 49.48 1.86
N GLY A 29 -20.39 49.78 1.07
CA GLY A 29 -21.44 48.82 0.74
C GLY A 29 -20.90 47.62 -0.02
N TYR A 30 -20.09 47.85 -1.05
CA TYR A 30 -19.47 46.79 -1.84
C TYR A 30 -18.51 45.93 -1.03
N GLN A 31 -17.72 46.54 -0.14
CA GLN A 31 -16.79 45.82 0.73
C GLN A 31 -17.52 44.92 1.74
N LYS A 32 -18.67 45.36 2.27
CA LYS A 32 -19.45 44.56 3.24
C LYS A 32 -20.19 43.40 2.57
N ILE A 33 -20.68 43.58 1.34
CA ILE A 33 -21.40 42.53 0.59
C ILE A 33 -20.42 41.49 0.02
N ASN A 34 -19.23 41.91 -0.40
CA ASN A 34 -18.18 41.00 -0.90
C ASN A 34 -17.19 40.58 0.18
N ALA A 35 -17.48 40.86 1.46
CA ALA A 35 -16.73 40.30 2.56
C ALA A 35 -16.88 38.79 2.48
N LYS A 36 -15.88 38.12 1.92
CA LYS A 36 -15.80 36.66 1.89
C LYS A 36 -15.83 36.21 3.35
N GLU A 37 -16.95 35.66 3.80
CA GLU A 37 -16.98 34.95 5.06
C GLU A 37 -15.93 33.85 4.97
N ASN A 38 -14.88 33.96 5.78
CA ASN A 38 -13.91 32.89 5.97
C ASN A 38 -14.57 31.81 6.84
N GLY A 39 -15.63 31.21 6.31
CA GLY A 39 -16.26 30.04 6.88
C GLY A 39 -15.23 28.92 6.92
N ILE A 40 -15.06 28.32 8.10
CA ILE A 40 -14.11 27.23 8.30
C ILE A 40 -14.53 26.07 7.38
N SER A 41 -13.74 25.84 6.33
CA SER A 41 -13.98 24.76 5.37
C SER A 41 -13.31 23.50 5.87
N TYR A 42 -14.10 22.47 6.18
CA TYR A 42 -13.59 21.15 6.54
C TYR A 42 -13.39 20.33 5.27
N ALA A 43 -12.17 19.85 5.04
CA ALA A 43 -11.90 18.86 4.00
C ALA A 43 -12.43 17.50 4.48
N THR A 44 -13.54 17.04 3.89
CA THR A 44 -14.09 15.71 4.14
C THR A 44 -13.78 14.80 2.97
N ALA A 45 -13.60 13.51 3.26
CA ALA A 45 -13.46 12.47 2.26
C ALA A 45 -14.52 11.40 2.52
N GLY A 46 -15.12 10.88 1.44
CA GLY A 46 -16.08 9.80 1.54
C GLY A 46 -15.42 8.48 1.93
N ILE A 47 -16.10 7.67 2.74
CA ILE A 47 -15.64 6.34 3.12
C ILE A 47 -15.86 5.39 1.93
N VAL A 48 -14.80 4.75 1.46
CA VAL A 48 -14.85 3.74 0.39
C VAL A 48 -14.65 2.35 0.99
N LYS A 49 -15.57 1.43 0.71
CA LYS A 49 -15.39 0.01 1.02
C LYS A 49 -14.47 -0.59 -0.03
N GLY A 50 -13.31 -1.08 0.41
CA GLY A 50 -12.34 -1.78 -0.43
C GLY A 50 -11.91 -3.09 0.22
N MET A 51 -11.35 -3.99 -0.58
CA MET A 51 -10.75 -5.22 -0.08
C MET A 51 -9.42 -4.88 0.60
N MET A 52 -9.25 -5.27 1.86
CA MET A 52 -7.99 -5.13 2.59
C MET A 52 -7.30 -6.49 2.63
N ILE A 53 -6.15 -6.61 1.96
CA ILE A 53 -5.32 -7.81 2.00
C ILE A 53 -4.23 -7.57 3.04
N SER A 54 -4.30 -8.29 4.16
CA SER A 54 -3.24 -8.32 5.17
C SER A 54 -2.46 -9.61 5.03
N SER A 55 -1.17 -9.51 4.72
CA SER A 55 -0.26 -10.65 4.60
C SER A 55 0.67 -10.69 5.82
N ILE A 56 0.77 -11.87 6.44
CA ILE A 56 1.70 -12.11 7.54
C ILE A 56 2.86 -12.93 6.97
N SER A 57 4.08 -12.41 7.12
CA SER A 57 5.29 -13.13 6.71
C SER A 57 5.82 -13.97 7.87
N GLY A 58 6.02 -15.26 7.64
CA GLY A 58 6.63 -16.20 8.60
C GLY A 58 7.77 -16.97 7.94
N VAL A 59 8.83 -17.25 8.69
CA VAL A 59 9.91 -18.14 8.27
C VAL A 59 9.62 -19.55 8.77
N GLY A 60 9.82 -20.54 7.91
CA GLY A 60 9.65 -21.96 8.23
C GLY A 60 10.69 -22.79 7.49
N GLN A 61 11.20 -23.82 8.14
CA GLN A 61 12.08 -24.81 7.51
C GLN A 61 11.21 -25.92 6.92
N VAL A 62 11.50 -26.30 5.67
CA VAL A 62 10.89 -27.48 5.04
C VAL A 62 11.75 -28.71 5.31
N SER A 63 11.10 -29.81 5.68
CA SER A 63 11.72 -31.11 5.92
C SER A 63 11.01 -32.18 5.09
N ALA A 64 11.72 -33.25 4.76
CA ALA A 64 11.11 -34.38 4.06
C ALA A 64 9.99 -34.99 4.92
N GLU A 65 8.84 -35.28 4.31
CA GLU A 65 7.71 -35.90 5.00
C GLU A 65 8.09 -37.28 5.55
N ASN A 66 8.85 -38.05 4.78
CA ASN A 66 9.38 -39.36 5.17
C ASN A 66 10.87 -39.45 4.83
N GLN A 67 11.71 -39.59 5.85
CA GLN A 67 13.13 -39.84 5.72
C GLN A 67 13.50 -41.10 6.48
N VAL A 68 14.23 -42.02 5.84
CA VAL A 68 14.66 -43.29 6.43
C VAL A 68 16.14 -43.48 6.19
N ASP A 69 16.89 -43.71 7.26
CA ASP A 69 18.30 -44.07 7.18
C ASP A 69 18.45 -45.57 6.89
N ILE A 70 19.03 -45.90 5.74
CA ILE A 70 19.28 -47.30 5.35
C ILE A 70 20.56 -47.79 6.02
N LYS A 71 20.41 -48.74 6.95
CA LYS A 71 21.53 -49.39 7.65
C LYS A 71 21.59 -50.88 7.32
N PRO A 72 22.76 -51.45 7.04
CA PRO A 72 22.90 -52.89 6.85
C PRO A 72 22.61 -53.62 8.17
N LYS A 73 21.97 -54.79 8.08
CA LYS A 73 21.62 -55.62 9.25
C LYS A 73 22.80 -56.45 9.78
N ALA A 74 23.79 -56.70 8.93
CA ALA A 74 24.98 -57.47 9.22
C ALA A 74 26.22 -56.61 8.98
N SER A 75 27.24 -56.85 9.79
CA SER A 75 28.57 -56.26 9.60
C SER A 75 29.29 -56.99 8.47
N GLY A 76 29.93 -56.24 7.59
CA GLY A 76 30.67 -56.76 6.45
C GLY A 76 31.11 -55.65 5.51
N ASP A 77 32.00 -55.97 4.57
CA ASP A 77 32.49 -55.01 3.59
C ASP A 77 31.45 -54.76 2.49
N LEU A 78 31.39 -53.52 1.98
CA LEU A 78 30.51 -53.15 0.87
C LEU A 78 31.07 -53.71 -0.45
N VAL A 79 30.39 -54.69 -1.04
CA VAL A 79 30.86 -55.38 -2.26
C VAL A 79 30.35 -54.69 -3.53
N TYR A 80 29.14 -54.12 -3.46
CA TYR A 80 28.50 -53.52 -4.63
C TYR A 80 27.57 -52.37 -4.25
N LEU A 81 27.60 -51.29 -5.04
CA LEU A 81 26.72 -50.12 -4.90
C LEU A 81 26.08 -49.82 -6.27
N SER A 82 24.76 -50.03 -6.36
CA SER A 82 24.01 -49.91 -7.62
C SER A 82 23.40 -48.52 -7.83
N ILE A 83 23.59 -47.59 -6.89
CA ILE A 83 22.88 -46.32 -6.85
C ILE A 83 23.85 -45.14 -6.94
N LYS A 84 23.37 -44.06 -7.55
CA LYS A 84 24.03 -42.76 -7.60
C LYS A 84 23.26 -41.77 -6.71
N ASN A 85 23.94 -40.70 -6.30
CA ASN A 85 23.28 -39.60 -5.60
C ASN A 85 22.14 -39.04 -6.46
N ASP A 86 21.05 -38.64 -5.80
CA ASP A 86 19.83 -38.08 -6.41
C ASP A 86 19.08 -39.01 -7.37
N GLN A 87 19.39 -40.32 -7.35
CA GLN A 87 18.67 -41.31 -8.14
C GLN A 87 17.34 -41.71 -7.48
N GLU A 88 16.25 -41.65 -8.25
CA GLU A 88 14.96 -42.20 -7.82
C GLU A 88 15.01 -43.73 -7.79
N VAL A 89 14.52 -44.32 -6.70
CA VAL A 89 14.49 -45.77 -6.49
C VAL A 89 13.09 -46.21 -6.07
N LYS A 90 12.68 -47.39 -6.54
CA LYS A 90 11.39 -48.00 -6.18
C LYS A 90 11.56 -48.95 -5.00
N ALA A 91 10.48 -49.18 -4.26
CA ALA A 91 10.47 -50.18 -3.20
C ALA A 91 10.90 -51.56 -3.72
N GLY A 92 11.83 -52.20 -3.03
CA GLY A 92 12.41 -53.50 -3.41
C GLY A 92 13.60 -53.42 -4.37
N ALA A 93 14.04 -52.23 -4.78
CA ALA A 93 15.26 -52.08 -5.58
C ALA A 93 16.52 -52.44 -4.76
N LEU A 94 17.47 -53.12 -5.40
CA LEU A 94 18.77 -53.42 -4.80
C LEU A 94 19.64 -52.15 -4.76
N LEU A 95 19.85 -51.61 -3.56
CA LEU A 95 20.65 -50.40 -3.36
C LEU A 95 22.14 -50.71 -3.23
N ALA A 96 22.49 -51.65 -2.35
CA ALA A 96 23.86 -52.08 -2.10
C ALA A 96 23.90 -53.55 -1.65
N SER A 97 25.04 -54.21 -1.85
CA SER A 97 25.33 -55.56 -1.36
C SER A 97 26.52 -55.53 -0.40
N VAL A 98 26.33 -56.17 0.76
CA VAL A 98 27.34 -56.29 1.82
C VAL A 98 27.77 -57.74 1.91
N ASP A 99 29.07 -57.98 2.06
CA ASP A 99 29.64 -59.31 2.23
C ASP A 99 29.20 -59.91 3.57
N SER A 100 28.28 -60.87 3.52
CA SER A 100 27.71 -61.48 4.72
C SER A 100 28.37 -62.80 5.10
N ARG A 101 29.59 -63.10 4.63
CA ARG A 101 30.29 -64.37 4.94
C ARG A 101 30.42 -64.61 6.44
N ASP A 102 30.66 -63.57 7.23
CA ASP A 102 30.73 -63.68 8.70
C ASP A 102 29.35 -63.82 9.36
N ALA A 103 28.31 -63.19 8.81
CA ALA A 103 26.95 -63.31 9.32
C ALA A 103 26.30 -64.68 9.02
N SER A 104 26.76 -65.37 7.98
CA SER A 104 26.28 -66.71 7.62
C SER A 104 26.81 -67.85 8.50
N LYS A 105 27.74 -67.54 9.42
CA LYS A 105 28.39 -68.50 10.33
C LYS A 105 27.89 -68.45 11.78
N SER A 106 26.85 -67.66 12.08
CA SER A 106 26.21 -67.60 13.41
C SER A 106 24.95 -68.46 13.49
#